data_AF-A0A0K2S1B9-F1
#
_entry.id   AF-A0A0K2S1B9-F1
#
_cell.length_a   1.000
_cell.length_b   1.000
_cell.length_c   1.000
_cell.angle_alpha   90.00
_cell.angle_beta   90.00
_cell.angle_gamma   90.00
#
_symmetry.space_group_name_H-M   'P 1'
#
loop_
_entity.id
_entity.type
_entity.pdbx_description
1 polymer ?
#
loop_
_entity_poly.entity_id
_entity_poly.type
_entity_poly.pdbx_seq_one_letter_code
_entity_poly.pdbx_strand_id
1 'polypeptide(L)'
;MSNNEIILDDSQMDYTDIKVLTNEEVAESNEEDVNGSADIIYYTTEFDLMSLIQRINDEEIIVPSFIKNKKISNEQSDKEGLKNFQRGFVWTLKQKQNLIDSILKGYPTPGIFLVFQKDETFLVLDGQQRLTTIMQFREGEFSVDTSSIQDVGFTVEDKYAAYKYSDLDKVLRRKFNNYRVGATVISDILPKSSGENLDTSPNVEDFIYSIFGRLNSGGTQLTPHEIRIAVYSGKLADEINNLNVNEKWRALYKGELQKRSRDHELISRIIAMYLRRDDYRGGQKEYLNKFYRIYRNLDSAEVQRAIKKFEQAIDIIHPLGPSLFRTPGTSNVNAAWTEALVASIMVVLDSLETYNSEKIQIAVRETQEDLMSKNKYEINGELKTIYDFITSNTASKTSYLGRFELCYSRLQENLK
;
A
#
# COMPACT_ATOMS: atom_id res chain seq x y z
N MET A 1 -18.13 -40.12 5.00
CA MET A 1 -17.33 -38.98 5.49
C MET A 1 -17.11 -38.08 4.29
N SER A 2 -18.02 -37.13 4.05
CA SER A 2 -17.95 -36.22 2.90
C SER A 2 -17.18 -34.97 3.29
N ASN A 3 -16.22 -34.59 2.45
CA ASN A 3 -15.56 -33.29 2.49
C ASN A 3 -16.60 -32.20 2.22
N ASN A 4 -16.91 -31.38 3.23
CA ASN A 4 -17.58 -30.11 3.02
C ASN A 4 -16.50 -29.07 2.74
N GLU A 5 -16.27 -28.80 1.46
CA GLU A 5 -15.68 -27.54 1.01
C GLU A 5 -16.60 -26.41 1.48
N ILE A 6 -16.09 -25.53 2.34
CA ILE A 6 -16.76 -24.30 2.72
C ILE A 6 -16.62 -23.37 1.52
N ILE A 7 -17.60 -23.39 0.62
CA ILE A 7 -17.82 -22.35 -0.37
C ILE A 7 -18.30 -21.13 0.42
N LEU A 8 -17.43 -20.13 0.56
CA LEU A 8 -17.80 -18.84 1.13
C LEU A 8 -18.76 -18.14 0.17
N ASP A 9 -19.96 -17.83 0.65
CA ASP A 9 -20.97 -17.05 -0.05
C ASP A 9 -20.55 -15.57 -0.05
N ASP A 10 -20.04 -15.10 -1.20
CA ASP A 10 -19.58 -13.73 -1.48
C ASP A 10 -20.67 -12.65 -1.37
N SER A 11 -21.92 -13.03 -1.09
CA SER A 11 -23.08 -12.12 -1.15
C SER A 11 -23.25 -11.19 0.06
N GLN A 12 -22.38 -11.26 1.09
CA GLN A 12 -22.49 -10.43 2.30
C GLN A 12 -21.31 -9.49 2.59
N MET A 13 -20.29 -9.40 1.72
CA MET A 13 -19.27 -8.35 1.89
C MET A 13 -19.77 -7.03 1.31
N ASP A 14 -19.96 -6.04 2.17
CA ASP A 14 -20.23 -4.67 1.76
C ASP A 14 -18.99 -4.07 1.09
N TYR A 15 -18.95 -4.14 -0.24
CA TYR A 15 -17.87 -3.62 -1.07
C TYR A 15 -17.82 -2.08 -1.14
N THR A 16 -18.68 -1.36 -0.40
CA THR A 16 -18.65 0.11 -0.36
C THR A 16 -17.47 0.66 0.45
N ASP A 17 -17.04 -0.04 1.52
CA ASP A 17 -15.95 0.39 2.42
C ASP A 17 -14.54 0.30 1.83
N ILE A 18 -14.36 -0.39 0.70
CA ILE A 18 -13.04 -0.60 0.08
C ILE A 18 -12.62 0.59 -0.82
N LYS A 19 -13.55 1.49 -1.14
CA LYS A 19 -13.34 2.55 -2.15
C LYS A 19 -12.88 3.89 -1.61
N VAL A 20 -12.98 4.10 -0.30
CA VAL A 20 -12.74 5.41 0.33
C VAL A 20 -11.59 5.30 1.32
N LEU A 21 -10.82 6.38 1.43
CA LEU A 21 -9.80 6.51 2.45
C LEU A 21 -10.44 6.45 3.85
N THR A 22 -9.76 5.82 4.80
CA THR A 22 -10.14 5.92 6.22
C THR A 22 -9.90 7.34 6.72
N ASN A 23 -10.50 7.70 7.86
CA ASN A 23 -10.22 8.99 8.50
C ASN A 23 -8.74 9.18 8.84
N GLU A 24 -8.02 8.10 9.18
CA GLU A 24 -6.57 8.13 9.43
C GLU A 24 -5.80 8.39 8.14
N GLU A 25 -6.15 7.72 7.03
CA GLU A 25 -5.53 7.92 5.72
C GLU A 25 -5.80 9.34 5.18
N VAL A 26 -6.99 9.89 5.41
CA VAL A 26 -7.32 11.29 5.06
C VAL A 26 -6.52 12.27 5.92
N ALA A 27 -6.44 12.01 7.23
CA ALA A 27 -5.66 12.86 8.14
C ALA A 27 -4.18 12.88 7.76
N GLU A 28 -3.58 11.70 7.52
CA GLU A 28 -2.20 11.56 7.05
C GLU A 28 -2.02 12.27 5.71
N SER A 29 -2.93 12.08 4.74
CA SER A 29 -2.84 12.75 3.43
C SER A 29 -2.80 14.29 3.56
N ASN A 30 -3.50 14.85 4.53
CA ASN A 30 -3.56 16.28 4.81
C ASN A 30 -2.41 16.81 5.70
N GLU A 31 -1.54 15.94 6.24
CA GLU A 31 -0.33 16.38 6.95
C GLU A 31 0.54 17.24 6.00
N GLU A 32 1.22 18.25 6.55
CA GLU A 32 2.10 19.10 5.76
C GLU A 32 3.17 18.27 5.04
N ASP A 33 3.44 18.65 3.78
CA ASP A 33 4.56 18.09 3.01
C ASP A 33 5.90 18.46 3.65
N VAL A 34 6.96 17.73 3.31
CA VAL A 34 8.30 18.00 3.83
C VAL A 34 8.72 19.44 3.51
N ASN A 35 9.19 20.16 4.53
CA ASN A 35 9.69 21.52 4.38
C ASN A 35 10.93 21.53 3.47
N GLY A 36 10.81 22.15 2.31
CA GLY A 36 11.89 22.27 1.34
C GLY A 36 11.43 22.93 0.06
N SER A 37 12.38 23.26 -0.81
CA SER A 37 12.08 23.68 -2.18
C SER A 37 12.97 22.91 -3.13
N ALA A 38 12.45 22.58 -4.31
CA ALA A 38 13.22 21.94 -5.36
C ALA A 38 12.90 22.62 -6.68
N ASP A 39 13.88 22.70 -7.57
CA ASP A 39 13.62 22.99 -8.97
C ASP A 39 13.19 21.67 -9.65
N ILE A 40 11.97 21.65 -10.17
CA ILE A 40 11.39 20.48 -10.86
C ILE A 40 11.57 20.70 -12.36
N ILE A 41 12.33 19.81 -13.00
CA ILE A 41 12.51 19.81 -14.45
C ILE A 41 11.51 18.80 -15.02
N TYR A 42 10.63 19.27 -15.90
CA TYR A 42 9.66 18.43 -16.56
C TYR A 42 9.49 18.82 -18.03
N TYR A 43 8.99 17.87 -18.82
CA TYR A 43 8.60 18.09 -20.21
C TYR A 43 7.31 17.33 -20.53
N THR A 44 6.68 17.67 -21.65
CA THR A 44 5.47 16.99 -22.13
C THR A 44 5.75 16.22 -23.40
N THR A 45 5.13 15.06 -23.55
CA THR A 45 5.21 14.21 -24.75
C THR A 45 3.87 13.50 -24.98
N GLU A 46 3.75 12.73 -26.05
CA GLU A 46 2.59 11.87 -26.34
C GLU A 46 3.06 10.44 -26.62
N PHE A 47 2.27 9.45 -26.19
CA PHE A 47 2.44 8.05 -26.55
C PHE A 47 1.20 7.56 -27.28
N ASP A 48 1.36 6.88 -28.42
CA ASP A 48 0.27 6.07 -28.96
C ASP A 48 0.06 4.81 -28.08
N LEU A 49 -1.15 4.27 -28.05
CA LEU A 49 -1.47 3.13 -27.18
C LEU A 49 -0.66 1.89 -27.51
N MET A 50 -0.29 1.66 -28.77
CA MET A 50 0.54 0.51 -29.13
C MET A 50 1.94 0.61 -28.51
N SER A 51 2.61 1.75 -28.67
CA SER A 51 3.91 2.02 -28.06
C SER A 51 3.83 1.97 -26.53
N LEU A 52 2.81 2.60 -25.93
CA LEU A 52 2.62 2.63 -24.49
C LEU A 52 2.48 1.24 -23.89
N ILE A 53 1.65 0.38 -24.50
CA ILE A 53 1.45 -0.99 -24.04
C ILE A 53 2.72 -1.82 -24.20
N GLN A 54 3.44 -1.68 -25.31
CA GLN A 54 4.69 -2.40 -25.54
C GLN A 54 5.72 -2.05 -24.45
N ARG A 55 5.90 -0.75 -24.16
CA ARG A 55 6.84 -0.29 -23.13
C ARG A 55 6.45 -0.73 -21.72
N ILE A 56 5.16 -0.86 -21.41
CA ILE A 56 4.72 -1.44 -20.14
C ILE A 56 5.05 -2.93 -20.08
N ASN A 57 4.79 -3.68 -21.16
CA ASN A 57 5.09 -5.11 -21.24
C ASN A 57 6.59 -5.40 -21.15
N ASP A 58 7.43 -4.52 -21.70
CA ASP A 58 8.89 -4.60 -21.67
C ASP A 58 9.50 -4.06 -20.36
N GLU A 59 8.65 -3.68 -19.38
CA GLU A 59 9.06 -3.11 -18.09
C GLU A 59 9.87 -1.80 -18.22
N GLU A 60 9.70 -1.05 -19.32
CA GLU A 60 10.26 0.30 -19.50
C GLU A 60 9.37 1.38 -18.87
N ILE A 61 8.06 1.13 -18.76
CA ILE A 61 7.10 1.95 -18.02
C ILE A 61 6.52 1.11 -16.88
N ILE A 62 6.95 1.43 -15.67
CA ILE A 62 6.53 0.78 -14.43
C ILE A 62 5.23 1.43 -13.96
N VAL A 63 4.14 0.70 -14.09
CA VAL A 63 2.86 1.04 -13.44
C VAL A 63 2.89 0.45 -12.04
N PRO A 64 2.80 1.25 -10.95
CA PRO A 64 2.65 0.73 -9.60
C PRO A 64 1.39 -0.15 -9.49
N SER A 65 1.66 -1.46 -9.64
CA SER A 65 0.86 -2.66 -9.47
C SER A 65 -0.57 -2.72 -10.01
N PHE A 66 -0.82 -3.57 -11.02
CA PHE A 66 -2.15 -4.16 -11.28
C PHE A 66 -2.21 -5.58 -11.84
N ILE A 67 -1.18 -6.14 -12.49
CA ILE A 67 -1.26 -7.51 -13.03
C ILE A 67 0.11 -8.18 -12.91
N LYS A 68 0.25 -9.17 -12.02
CA LYS A 68 1.25 -10.21 -12.24
C LYS A 68 0.78 -10.98 -13.48
N ASN A 69 1.57 -10.91 -14.55
CA ASN A 69 1.52 -11.86 -15.65
C ASN A 69 1.39 -13.28 -15.08
N LYS A 70 0.28 -13.95 -15.36
CA LYS A 70 0.06 -15.37 -15.03
C LYS A 70 0.96 -16.32 -15.85
N LYS A 71 1.98 -15.78 -16.54
CA LYS A 71 3.02 -16.49 -17.28
C LYS A 71 4.32 -15.70 -17.20
N ILE A 72 5.08 -15.91 -16.13
CA ILE A 72 6.55 -16.12 -16.13
C ILE A 72 6.81 -16.83 -14.79
N SER A 73 6.48 -18.11 -14.77
CA SER A 73 7.23 -19.07 -13.97
C SER A 73 8.28 -19.62 -14.91
N ASN A 74 9.47 -19.02 -14.87
CA ASN A 74 10.79 -19.63 -15.07
C ASN A 74 11.76 -18.56 -15.56
N GLU A 75 12.92 -18.54 -14.90
CA GLU A 75 14.17 -17.86 -15.26
C GLU A 75 14.30 -16.37 -14.87
N GLN A 76 15.09 -16.18 -13.81
CA GLN A 76 16.07 -15.11 -13.62
C GLN A 76 15.84 -13.80 -14.39
N SER A 77 15.02 -12.91 -13.82
CA SER A 77 15.17 -11.48 -14.05
C SER A 77 15.59 -10.81 -12.74
N ASP A 78 16.87 -10.47 -12.61
CA ASP A 78 17.43 -9.73 -11.46
C ASP A 78 17.08 -8.24 -11.54
N LYS A 79 15.78 -7.89 -11.68
CA LYS A 79 15.30 -6.52 -11.45
C LYS A 79 14.63 -6.47 -10.08
N GLU A 80 15.31 -5.80 -9.15
CA GLU A 80 14.98 -5.71 -7.73
C GLU A 80 13.88 -4.65 -7.49
N GLY A 81 12.86 -4.96 -6.67
CA GLY A 81 12.16 -3.94 -5.87
C GLY A 81 10.62 -3.86 -5.94
N LEU A 82 9.94 -4.58 -6.84
CA LEU A 82 8.47 -4.50 -6.97
C LEU A 82 7.79 -5.84 -7.29
N LYS A 83 8.47 -6.98 -7.10
CA LYS A 83 7.94 -8.27 -7.58
C LYS A 83 6.68 -8.71 -6.84
N ASN A 84 6.39 -8.20 -5.65
CA ASN A 84 5.35 -8.77 -4.80
C ASN A 84 4.26 -7.80 -4.33
N PHE A 85 4.39 -6.50 -4.58
CA PHE A 85 3.35 -5.54 -4.21
C PHE A 85 2.20 -5.54 -5.23
N GLN A 86 0.98 -5.91 -4.81
CA GLN A 86 -0.24 -5.85 -5.62
C GLN A 86 -1.22 -4.82 -5.07
N ARG A 87 -1.57 -3.80 -5.86
CA ARG A 87 -2.73 -2.95 -5.63
C ARG A 87 -3.95 -3.61 -6.25
N GLY A 88 -5.06 -3.61 -5.54
CA GLY A 88 -6.34 -4.04 -6.09
C GLY A 88 -6.87 -3.00 -7.08
N PHE A 89 -7.19 -3.41 -8.31
CA PHE A 89 -7.82 -2.53 -9.29
C PHE A 89 -9.17 -2.03 -8.77
N VAL A 90 -9.34 -0.70 -8.64
CA VAL A 90 -10.49 -0.10 -7.93
C VAL A 90 -11.56 0.49 -8.86
N TRP A 91 -11.28 0.66 -10.15
CA TRP A 91 -12.30 1.11 -11.10
C TRP A 91 -13.37 0.03 -11.33
N THR A 92 -14.63 0.48 -11.40
CA THR A 92 -15.76 -0.36 -11.80
C THR A 92 -15.71 -0.70 -13.29
N LEU A 93 -16.40 -1.77 -13.70
CA LEU A 93 -16.54 -2.11 -15.12
C LEU A 93 -17.08 -0.91 -15.93
N LYS A 94 -18.02 -0.14 -15.39
CA LYS A 94 -18.56 1.03 -16.09
C LYS A 94 -17.51 2.12 -16.31
N GLN A 95 -16.64 2.39 -15.33
CA GLN A 95 -15.52 3.33 -15.50
C GLN A 95 -14.53 2.84 -16.55
N LYS A 96 -14.22 1.53 -16.55
CA LYS A 96 -13.39 0.92 -17.59
C LYS A 96 -13.99 1.14 -18.99
N GLN A 97 -15.26 0.79 -19.14
CA GLN A 97 -15.98 0.91 -20.41
C GLN A 97 -16.03 2.36 -20.90
N ASN A 98 -16.31 3.33 -20.02
CA ASN A 98 -16.34 4.76 -20.40
C ASN A 98 -14.99 5.28 -20.90
N LEU A 99 -13.86 4.79 -20.36
CA LEU A 99 -12.54 5.14 -20.87
C LEU A 99 -12.34 4.59 -22.29
N ILE A 100 -12.63 3.31 -22.50
CA ILE A 100 -12.47 2.68 -23.81
C ILE A 100 -13.42 3.32 -24.84
N ASP A 101 -14.64 3.67 -24.44
CA ASP A 101 -15.58 4.43 -25.25
C ASP A 101 -14.97 5.76 -25.73
N SER A 102 -14.43 6.55 -24.80
CA SER A 102 -13.77 7.83 -25.11
C SER A 102 -12.60 7.65 -26.08
N ILE A 103 -11.80 6.59 -25.91
CA ILE A 103 -10.68 6.25 -26.79
C ILE A 103 -11.15 5.91 -28.20
N LEU A 104 -12.15 5.03 -28.33
CA LEU A 104 -12.69 4.63 -29.64
C LEU A 104 -13.34 5.80 -30.38
N LYS A 105 -14.00 6.70 -29.63
CA LYS A 105 -14.57 7.96 -30.12
C LYS A 105 -13.54 9.02 -30.49
N GLY A 106 -12.28 8.86 -30.06
CA GLY A 106 -11.23 9.85 -30.25
C GLY A 106 -11.42 11.10 -29.40
N TYR A 107 -12.19 11.01 -28.31
CA TYR A 107 -12.34 12.10 -27.36
C TYR A 107 -11.06 12.28 -26.55
N PRO A 108 -10.71 13.53 -26.17
CA PRO A 108 -9.55 13.77 -25.33
C PRO A 108 -9.75 13.10 -23.97
N THR A 109 -8.79 12.28 -23.58
CA THR A 109 -8.72 11.71 -22.23
C THR A 109 -7.66 12.46 -21.42
N PRO A 110 -7.74 12.49 -20.08
CA PRO A 110 -6.70 13.10 -19.27
C PRO A 110 -5.33 12.48 -19.61
N GLY A 111 -4.25 13.25 -19.43
CA GLY A 111 -2.88 12.76 -19.64
C GLY A 111 -2.37 11.92 -18.46
N ILE A 112 -1.24 11.25 -18.62
CA ILE A 112 -0.54 10.52 -17.56
C ILE A 112 0.62 11.33 -17.01
N PHE A 113 1.04 11.04 -15.78
CA PHE A 113 2.24 11.62 -15.19
C PHE A 113 3.28 10.54 -14.97
N LEU A 114 4.51 10.81 -15.42
CA LEU A 114 5.64 9.90 -15.35
C LEU A 114 6.79 10.57 -14.60
N VAL A 115 7.58 9.78 -13.89
CA VAL A 115 8.92 10.18 -13.39
C VAL A 115 9.96 9.36 -14.12
N PHE A 116 10.94 10.04 -14.70
CA PHE A 116 12.11 9.42 -15.27
C PHE A 116 13.03 8.92 -14.14
N GLN A 117 13.41 7.64 -14.20
CA GLN A 117 14.22 6.98 -13.20
C GLN A 117 15.70 6.95 -13.64
N LYS A 118 16.60 6.70 -12.69
CA LYS A 118 18.05 6.64 -12.94
C LYS A 118 18.46 5.48 -13.86
N ASP A 119 17.66 4.43 -13.93
CA ASP A 119 17.85 3.26 -14.79
C ASP A 119 17.18 3.41 -16.17
N GLU A 120 16.86 4.66 -16.55
CA GLU A 120 16.20 5.04 -17.81
C GLU A 120 14.76 4.52 -17.98
N THR A 121 14.16 3.96 -16.91
CA THR A 121 12.74 3.59 -16.90
C THR A 121 11.83 4.77 -16.53
N PHE A 122 10.53 4.62 -16.73
CA PHE A 122 9.51 5.58 -16.30
C PHE A 122 8.64 4.98 -15.21
N LEU A 123 8.44 5.70 -14.11
CA LEU A 123 7.47 5.34 -13.07
C LEU A 123 6.17 6.14 -13.26
N VAL A 124 5.03 5.46 -13.28
CA VAL A 124 3.71 6.13 -13.41
C VAL A 124 3.27 6.74 -12.08
N LEU A 125 3.26 8.07 -12.01
CA LEU A 125 2.70 8.82 -10.87
C LEU A 125 1.19 8.98 -10.93
N ASP A 126 0.62 9.17 -12.12
CA ASP A 126 -0.83 9.24 -12.28
C ASP A 126 -1.26 8.57 -13.59
N GLY A 127 -2.45 7.98 -13.57
CA GLY A 127 -3.04 7.26 -14.69
C GLY A 127 -2.97 5.74 -14.58
N GLN A 128 -2.60 5.17 -13.41
CA GLN A 128 -2.43 3.72 -13.28
C GLN A 128 -3.72 2.95 -13.63
N GLN A 129 -4.89 3.42 -13.18
CA GLN A 129 -6.18 2.80 -13.50
C GLN A 129 -6.50 2.89 -15.01
N ARG A 130 -6.12 3.99 -15.66
CA ARG A 130 -6.33 4.22 -17.09
C ARG A 130 -5.45 3.28 -17.92
N LEU A 131 -4.15 3.27 -17.65
CA LEU A 131 -3.18 2.39 -18.32
C LEU A 131 -3.56 0.91 -18.15
N THR A 132 -3.94 0.52 -16.93
CA THR A 132 -4.39 -0.84 -16.66
C THR A 132 -5.65 -1.18 -17.42
N THR A 133 -6.66 -0.30 -17.44
CA THR A 133 -7.89 -0.50 -18.21
C THR A 133 -7.59 -0.72 -19.70
N ILE A 134 -6.69 0.08 -20.26
CA ILE A 134 -6.24 -0.02 -21.65
C ILE A 134 -5.62 -1.40 -21.93
N MET A 135 -4.73 -1.87 -21.04
CA MET A 135 -4.12 -3.20 -21.15
C MET A 135 -5.16 -4.32 -21.06
N GLN A 136 -6.03 -4.29 -20.03
CA GLN A 136 -7.06 -5.30 -19.81
C GLN A 136 -8.02 -5.42 -20.99
N PHE A 137 -8.37 -4.29 -21.61
CA PHE A 137 -9.22 -4.32 -22.80
C PHE A 137 -8.49 -4.98 -23.98
N ARG A 138 -7.20 -4.64 -24.19
CA ARG A 138 -6.39 -5.22 -25.26
C ARG A 138 -6.22 -6.74 -25.11
N GLU A 139 -6.05 -7.21 -23.88
CA GLU A 139 -5.97 -8.65 -23.55
C GLU A 139 -7.34 -9.34 -23.58
N GLY A 140 -8.44 -8.60 -23.79
CA GLY A 140 -9.78 -9.15 -23.87
C GLY A 140 -10.38 -9.60 -22.53
N GLU A 141 -9.91 -9.02 -21.42
CA GLU A 141 -10.40 -9.33 -20.07
C GLU A 141 -11.82 -8.82 -19.83
N PHE A 142 -12.23 -7.77 -20.54
CA PHE A 142 -13.61 -7.26 -20.51
C PHE A 142 -14.04 -6.75 -21.89
N SER A 143 -15.33 -6.48 -22.02
CA SER A 143 -15.95 -6.00 -23.25
C SER A 143 -16.61 -4.64 -23.06
N VAL A 144 -16.68 -3.85 -24.14
CA VAL A 144 -17.48 -2.63 -24.23
C VAL A 144 -18.82 -2.93 -24.91
N ASP A 145 -19.84 -2.16 -24.57
CA ASP A 145 -21.12 -2.26 -25.25
C ASP A 145 -21.08 -1.55 -26.62
N THR A 146 -22.08 -1.84 -27.43
CA THR A 146 -22.37 -1.26 -28.75
C THR A 146 -22.53 0.24 -28.76
N SER A 147 -23.01 0.85 -27.66
CA SER A 147 -23.17 2.30 -27.54
C SER A 147 -21.82 3.00 -27.69
N SER A 148 -20.74 2.29 -27.37
CA SER A 148 -19.38 2.79 -27.53
C SER A 148 -18.89 2.83 -28.99
N ILE A 149 -19.56 2.10 -29.89
CA ILE A 149 -19.12 1.87 -31.28
C ILE A 149 -20.08 2.49 -32.31
N GLN A 150 -21.35 2.66 -31.98
CA GLN A 150 -22.34 3.24 -32.91
C GLN A 150 -22.00 4.68 -33.31
N ASP A 151 -21.58 5.51 -32.36
CA ASP A 151 -21.31 6.93 -32.59
C ASP A 151 -20.04 7.19 -33.43
N VAL A 152 -19.20 6.17 -33.63
CA VAL A 152 -17.94 6.30 -34.40
C VAL A 152 -18.07 6.04 -35.89
N GLY A 153 -19.32 5.91 -36.37
CA GLY A 153 -19.67 5.78 -37.79
C GLY A 153 -19.61 4.34 -38.31
N PHE A 154 -19.71 3.34 -37.43
CA PHE A 154 -19.67 1.93 -37.80
C PHE A 154 -21.04 1.28 -37.69
N THR A 155 -21.36 0.44 -38.67
CA THR A 155 -22.59 -0.36 -38.63
C THR A 155 -22.46 -1.41 -37.55
N VAL A 156 -23.26 -1.26 -36.50
CA VAL A 156 -23.39 -2.24 -35.44
C VAL A 156 -24.61 -3.11 -35.77
N GLU A 157 -24.38 -4.41 -36.00
CA GLU A 157 -25.44 -5.35 -36.39
C GLU A 157 -26.43 -5.63 -35.25
N ASP A 158 -25.95 -5.70 -34.01
CA ASP A 158 -26.77 -5.85 -32.80
C ASP A 158 -26.43 -4.77 -31.79
N LYS A 159 -27.41 -3.94 -31.44
CA LYS A 159 -27.29 -2.84 -30.46
C LYS A 159 -27.11 -3.30 -29.00
N TYR A 160 -27.07 -4.60 -28.71
CA TYR A 160 -26.78 -5.13 -27.36
C TYR A 160 -25.55 -6.03 -27.30
N ALA A 161 -24.81 -6.17 -28.40
CA ALA A 161 -23.56 -6.91 -28.43
C ALA A 161 -22.51 -6.34 -27.46
N ALA A 162 -21.64 -7.22 -26.99
CA ALA A 162 -20.49 -6.87 -26.18
C ALA A 162 -19.22 -7.18 -26.99
N TYR A 163 -18.36 -6.19 -27.15
CA TYR A 163 -17.15 -6.28 -27.98
C TYR A 163 -15.89 -6.28 -27.13
N LYS A 164 -15.06 -7.30 -27.27
CA LYS A 164 -13.66 -7.30 -26.83
C LYS A 164 -12.77 -6.67 -27.88
N TYR A 165 -11.51 -6.42 -27.54
CA TYR A 165 -10.52 -5.94 -28.52
C TYR A 165 -10.40 -6.88 -29.75
N SER A 166 -10.51 -8.19 -29.56
CA SER A 166 -10.53 -9.19 -30.65
C SER A 166 -11.72 -9.04 -31.60
N ASP A 167 -12.81 -8.42 -31.16
CA ASP A 167 -14.05 -8.32 -31.93
C ASP A 167 -14.08 -7.01 -32.74
N LEU A 168 -13.17 -6.09 -32.46
CA LEU A 168 -13.01 -4.85 -33.22
C LEU A 168 -12.53 -5.13 -34.64
N ASP A 169 -13.12 -4.43 -35.61
CA ASP A 169 -12.68 -4.48 -36.99
C ASP A 169 -11.28 -3.83 -37.17
N LYS A 170 -10.72 -3.95 -38.38
CA LYS A 170 -9.38 -3.42 -38.67
C LYS A 170 -9.28 -1.90 -38.48
N VAL A 171 -10.37 -1.15 -38.66
CA VAL A 171 -10.34 0.31 -38.58
C VAL A 171 -10.42 0.77 -37.11
N LEU A 172 -11.31 0.18 -36.33
CA LEU A 172 -11.43 0.42 -34.89
C LEU A 172 -10.17 -0.01 -34.14
N ARG A 173 -9.56 -1.15 -34.50
CA ARG A 173 -8.26 -1.54 -33.94
C ARG A 173 -7.17 -0.51 -34.23
N ARG A 174 -7.13 0.05 -35.45
CA ARG A 174 -6.18 1.13 -35.79
C ARG A 174 -6.47 2.41 -35.02
N LYS A 175 -7.75 2.80 -34.87
CA LYS A 175 -8.15 3.94 -34.04
C LYS A 175 -7.67 3.78 -32.60
N PHE A 176 -7.91 2.60 -32.02
CA PHE A 176 -7.44 2.27 -30.67
C PHE A 176 -5.91 2.33 -30.58
N ASN A 177 -5.19 1.60 -31.44
CA ASN A 177 -3.72 1.52 -31.38
C ASN A 177 -3.04 2.88 -31.58
N ASN A 178 -3.59 3.72 -32.47
CA ASN A 178 -3.03 5.03 -32.80
C ASN A 178 -3.53 6.15 -31.88
N TYR A 179 -4.45 5.86 -30.95
CA TYR A 179 -4.94 6.86 -30.00
C TYR A 179 -3.76 7.34 -29.15
N ARG A 180 -3.64 8.66 -28.99
CA ARG A 180 -2.53 9.28 -28.29
C ARG A 180 -2.92 9.73 -26.90
N VAL A 181 -2.10 9.37 -25.93
CA VAL A 181 -2.20 9.81 -24.54
C VAL A 181 -1.07 10.80 -24.28
N GLY A 182 -1.45 12.02 -23.87
CA GLY A 182 -0.49 13.02 -23.42
C GLY A 182 0.18 12.57 -22.12
N ALA A 183 1.47 12.84 -21.99
CA ALA A 183 2.27 12.50 -20.81
C ALA A 183 3.09 13.70 -20.35
N THR A 184 3.02 14.02 -19.06
CA THR A 184 3.96 14.93 -18.40
C THR A 184 5.03 14.09 -17.73
N VAL A 185 6.28 14.29 -18.12
CA VAL A 185 7.43 13.57 -17.57
C VAL A 185 8.22 14.51 -16.68
N ILE A 186 8.33 14.17 -15.40
CA ILE A 186 9.30 14.77 -14.49
C ILE A 186 10.64 14.10 -14.78
N SER A 187 11.57 14.84 -15.41
CA SER A 187 12.86 14.31 -15.83
C SER A 187 13.90 14.38 -14.72
N ASP A 188 13.81 15.41 -13.87
CA ASP A 188 14.74 15.60 -12.76
C ASP A 188 14.13 16.47 -11.66
N ILE A 189 14.62 16.31 -10.45
CA ILE A 189 14.26 17.13 -9.29
C ILE A 189 15.56 17.52 -8.60
N LEU A 190 15.77 18.82 -8.46
CA LEU A 190 16.97 19.38 -7.85
C LEU A 190 16.58 20.04 -6.51
N PRO A 191 16.69 19.32 -5.37
CA PRO A 191 16.47 19.91 -4.06
C PRO A 191 17.38 21.12 -3.83
N LYS A 192 16.80 22.26 -3.47
CA LYS A 192 17.56 23.40 -2.99
C LYS A 192 17.98 23.07 -1.57
N SER A 193 19.29 22.87 -1.36
CA SER A 193 19.84 22.56 -0.04
C SER A 193 19.31 23.52 1.01
N SER A 194 18.56 23.00 1.98
CA SER A 194 18.16 23.72 3.19
C SER A 194 18.79 23.04 4.40
N GLY A 195 20.05 23.36 4.67
CA GLY A 195 20.69 23.13 5.97
C GLY A 195 21.85 22.12 6.00
N GLU A 196 22.77 22.35 6.93
CA GLU A 196 24.05 21.63 7.14
C GLU A 196 23.90 20.15 7.58
N ASN A 197 22.68 19.65 7.78
CA ASN A 197 22.40 18.25 8.16
C ASN A 197 21.77 17.46 7.01
N LEU A 198 22.55 16.54 6.45
CA LEU A 198 22.14 15.63 5.38
C LEU A 198 20.96 14.72 5.79
N ASP A 199 20.84 14.37 7.07
CA ASP A 199 19.82 13.45 7.59
C ASP A 199 18.39 14.03 7.65
N THR A 200 18.26 15.36 7.62
CA THR A 200 16.99 16.09 7.72
C THR A 200 16.59 16.83 6.45
N SER A 201 17.45 16.84 5.43
CA SER A 201 17.12 17.47 4.16
C SER A 201 16.20 16.56 3.34
N PRO A 202 15.14 17.09 2.70
CA PRO A 202 14.29 16.29 1.82
C PRO A 202 15.09 15.75 0.64
N ASN A 203 14.95 14.46 0.38
CA ASN A 203 15.50 13.80 -0.80
C ASN A 203 14.56 13.99 -2.00
N VAL A 204 15.06 13.65 -3.19
CA VAL A 204 14.29 13.67 -4.45
C VAL A 204 12.95 12.93 -4.29
N GLU A 205 12.97 11.78 -3.62
CA GLU A 205 11.79 10.96 -3.38
C GLU A 205 10.73 11.66 -2.52
N ASP A 206 11.12 12.49 -1.55
CA ASP A 206 10.16 13.25 -0.73
C ASP A 206 9.36 14.24 -1.61
N PHE A 207 10.03 14.90 -2.56
CA PHE A 207 9.37 15.77 -3.54
C PHE A 207 8.48 14.98 -4.50
N ILE A 208 8.93 13.82 -4.98
CA ILE A 208 8.09 12.93 -5.82
C ILE A 208 6.83 12.54 -5.05
N TYR A 209 6.95 12.16 -3.78
CA TYR A 209 5.83 11.80 -2.91
C TYR A 209 4.81 12.94 -2.80
N SER A 210 5.28 14.17 -2.55
CA SER A 210 4.40 15.35 -2.45
C SER A 210 3.72 15.70 -3.78
N ILE A 211 4.44 15.60 -4.92
CA ILE A 211 3.85 15.78 -6.24
C ILE A 211 2.77 14.72 -6.48
N PHE A 212 3.06 13.46 -6.14
CA PHE A 212 2.12 12.35 -6.25
C PHE A 212 0.86 12.63 -5.44
N GLY A 213 0.99 12.99 -4.16
CA GLY A 213 -0.14 13.31 -3.28
C GLY A 213 -1.03 14.42 -3.83
N ARG A 214 -0.44 15.45 -4.43
CA ARG A 214 -1.17 16.58 -5.04
C ARG A 214 -1.93 16.18 -6.30
N LEU A 215 -1.28 15.42 -7.20
CA LEU A 215 -1.91 14.95 -8.44
C LEU A 215 -3.05 13.95 -8.17
N ASN A 216 -2.87 13.12 -7.14
CA ASN A 216 -3.81 12.09 -6.72
C ASN A 216 -5.04 12.64 -5.98
N SER A 217 -5.13 13.96 -5.78
CA SER A 217 -6.31 14.59 -5.18
C SER A 217 -7.56 14.49 -6.07
N GLY A 218 -7.39 14.31 -7.39
CA GLY A 218 -8.48 14.15 -8.35
C GLY A 218 -8.77 12.68 -8.69
N GLY A 219 -9.94 12.16 -8.28
CA GLY A 219 -10.40 10.80 -8.62
C GLY A 219 -10.33 9.80 -7.47
N THR A 220 -10.08 8.52 -7.76
CA THR A 220 -9.96 7.48 -6.72
C THR A 220 -8.57 7.54 -6.08
N GLN A 221 -8.51 8.24 -4.95
CA GLN A 221 -7.27 8.55 -4.23
C GLN A 221 -6.49 7.29 -3.84
N LEU A 222 -5.16 7.33 -3.83
CA LEU A 222 -4.33 6.31 -3.18
C LEU A 222 -4.26 6.55 -1.68
N THR A 223 -4.02 5.49 -0.92
CA THR A 223 -3.59 5.62 0.47
C THR A 223 -2.17 6.21 0.51
N PRO A 224 -1.81 6.93 1.58
CA PRO A 224 -0.44 7.39 1.82
C PRO A 224 0.60 6.28 1.68
N HIS A 225 0.25 5.07 2.13
CA HIS A 225 1.12 3.90 2.06
C HIS A 225 1.28 3.33 0.64
N GLU A 226 0.22 3.32 -0.17
CA GLU A 226 0.31 2.94 -1.59
C GLU A 226 1.25 3.89 -2.35
N ILE A 227 1.20 5.21 -2.07
CA ILE A 227 2.15 6.18 -2.63
C ILE A 227 3.57 5.88 -2.14
N ARG A 228 3.73 5.57 -0.86
CA ARG A 228 5.03 5.32 -0.24
C ARG A 228 5.77 4.16 -0.89
N ILE A 229 5.08 3.03 -1.10
CA ILE A 229 5.71 1.86 -1.74
C ILE A 229 6.11 2.14 -3.18
N ALA A 230 5.31 2.92 -3.92
CA ALA A 230 5.64 3.30 -5.29
C ALA A 230 6.88 4.21 -5.34
N VAL A 231 6.93 5.23 -4.49
CA VAL A 231 7.98 6.25 -4.51
C VAL A 231 9.29 5.75 -3.89
N TYR A 232 9.21 5.01 -2.78
CA TYR A 232 10.37 4.45 -2.09
C TYR A 232 10.53 2.96 -2.39
N SER A 233 10.36 2.58 -3.65
CA SER A 233 10.49 1.19 -4.09
C SER A 233 11.86 0.60 -3.71
N GLY A 234 11.86 -0.70 -3.37
CA GLY A 234 13.03 -1.41 -2.88
C GLY A 234 12.68 -2.74 -2.20
N LYS A 235 13.71 -3.53 -1.88
CA LYS A 235 13.59 -4.89 -1.30
C LYS A 235 12.74 -4.96 -0.03
N LEU A 236 12.69 -3.89 0.76
CA LEU A 236 11.89 -3.84 1.98
C LEU A 236 10.40 -4.04 1.71
N ALA A 237 9.86 -3.43 0.64
CA ALA A 237 8.44 -3.58 0.33
C ALA A 237 8.11 -5.04 -0.07
N ASP A 238 8.97 -5.67 -0.85
CA ASP A 238 8.80 -7.09 -1.20
C ASP A 238 8.87 -7.99 0.03
N GLU A 239 9.79 -7.70 0.96
CA GLU A 239 9.93 -8.48 2.19
C GLU A 239 8.76 -8.28 3.15
N ILE A 240 8.25 -7.06 3.30
CA ILE A 240 7.02 -6.80 4.06
C ILE A 240 5.83 -7.53 3.42
N ASN A 241 5.77 -7.62 2.10
CA ASN A 241 4.75 -8.44 1.44
C ASN A 241 4.92 -9.93 1.75
N ASN A 242 6.15 -10.46 1.78
CA ASN A 242 6.42 -11.85 2.18
C ASN A 242 5.91 -12.14 3.59
N LEU A 243 6.14 -11.21 4.53
CA LEU A 243 5.58 -11.27 5.88
C LEU A 243 4.05 -11.20 5.86
N ASN A 244 3.47 -10.37 4.99
CA ASN A 244 2.01 -10.22 4.90
C ASN A 244 1.31 -11.48 4.36
N VAL A 245 1.95 -12.23 3.45
CA VAL A 245 1.37 -13.49 2.93
C VAL A 245 1.69 -14.71 3.78
N ASN A 246 2.50 -14.56 4.84
CA ASN A 246 2.82 -15.64 5.77
C ASN A 246 1.55 -16.17 6.48
N GLU A 247 1.36 -17.49 6.48
CA GLU A 247 0.16 -18.14 7.01
C GLU A 247 -0.11 -17.81 8.48
N LYS A 248 0.94 -17.69 9.31
CA LYS A 248 0.82 -17.41 10.75
C LYS A 248 0.39 -15.97 11.00
N TRP A 249 0.92 -15.02 10.23
CA TRP A 249 0.44 -13.63 10.25
C TRP A 249 -1.02 -13.57 9.78
N ARG A 250 -1.35 -14.24 8.67
CA ARG A 250 -2.73 -14.30 8.15
C ARG A 250 -3.72 -14.92 9.14
N ALA A 251 -3.30 -15.90 9.93
CA ALA A 251 -4.12 -16.52 10.97
C ALA A 251 -4.52 -15.52 12.08
N LEU A 252 -3.62 -14.59 12.44
CA LEU A 252 -3.89 -13.54 13.42
C LEU A 252 -4.69 -12.38 12.82
N TYR A 253 -4.26 -11.92 11.64
CA TYR A 253 -4.91 -10.79 10.97
C TYR A 253 -6.36 -11.16 10.59
N LYS A 254 -6.57 -12.35 10.01
CA LYS A 254 -7.83 -12.94 9.55
C LYS A 254 -8.63 -12.01 8.61
N GLY A 255 -8.70 -12.41 7.34
CA GLY A 255 -9.39 -11.70 6.25
C GLY A 255 -8.73 -12.03 4.91
N GLU A 256 -9.26 -11.50 3.80
CA GLU A 256 -8.55 -11.50 2.52
C GLU A 256 -7.39 -10.50 2.53
N LEU A 257 -6.43 -10.65 1.61
CA LEU A 257 -5.41 -9.62 1.40
C LEU A 257 -6.09 -8.29 1.09
N GLN A 258 -5.77 -7.24 1.85
CA GLN A 258 -6.49 -5.99 1.71
C GLN A 258 -6.14 -5.30 0.40
N LYS A 259 -7.16 -4.97 -0.41
CA LYS A 259 -7.01 -4.34 -1.74
C LYS A 259 -6.25 -2.99 -1.71
N ARG A 260 -6.21 -2.34 -0.54
CA ARG A 260 -5.58 -1.03 -0.28
C ARG A 260 -4.28 -1.13 0.53
N SER A 261 -3.79 -2.36 0.73
CA SER A 261 -2.51 -2.66 1.40
C SER A 261 -2.39 -2.17 2.85
N ARG A 262 -3.51 -2.06 3.58
CA ARG A 262 -3.50 -1.64 4.99
C ARG A 262 -2.89 -2.69 5.92
N ASP A 263 -2.98 -3.97 5.54
CA ASP A 263 -2.30 -5.08 6.22
C ASP A 263 -0.78 -4.99 6.04
N HIS A 264 -0.32 -4.65 4.83
CA HIS A 264 1.07 -4.35 4.54
C HIS A 264 1.57 -3.10 5.29
N GLU A 265 0.76 -2.03 5.38
CA GLU A 265 1.10 -0.84 6.15
C GLU A 265 1.30 -1.17 7.63
N LEU A 266 0.41 -1.98 8.20
CA LEU A 266 0.48 -2.37 9.61
C LEU A 266 1.81 -3.07 9.95
N ILE A 267 2.31 -3.95 9.08
CA ILE A 267 3.63 -4.58 9.29
C ILE A 267 4.74 -3.53 9.23
N SER A 268 4.66 -2.61 8.27
CA SER A 268 5.64 -1.51 8.13
C SER A 268 5.70 -0.65 9.40
N ARG A 269 4.52 -0.34 9.93
CA ARG A 269 4.30 0.39 11.19
C ARG A 269 4.89 -0.32 12.40
N ILE A 270 4.66 -1.63 12.53
CA ILE A 270 5.24 -2.46 13.60
C ILE A 270 6.77 -2.42 13.56
N ILE A 271 7.35 -2.67 12.39
CA ILE A 271 8.82 -2.69 12.21
C ILE A 271 9.41 -1.29 12.47
N ALA A 272 8.76 -0.24 11.98
CA ALA A 272 9.18 1.14 12.23
C ALA A 272 9.14 1.47 13.73
N MET A 273 8.07 1.10 14.44
CA MET A 273 7.96 1.28 15.90
C MET A 273 9.08 0.57 16.65
N TYR A 274 9.33 -0.70 16.32
CA TYR A 274 10.39 -1.47 16.96
C TYR A 274 11.78 -0.83 16.76
N LEU A 275 12.12 -0.41 15.54
CA LEU A 275 13.44 0.16 15.21
C LEU A 275 13.62 1.61 15.65
N ARG A 276 12.61 2.46 15.45
CA ARG A 276 12.74 3.92 15.40
C ARG A 276 11.63 4.68 16.15
N ARG A 277 10.92 4.06 17.10
CA ARG A 277 9.89 4.77 17.90
C ARG A 277 10.37 6.10 18.50
N ASP A 278 11.63 6.18 18.92
CA ASP A 278 12.22 7.38 19.52
C ASP A 278 12.39 8.54 18.53
N ASP A 279 12.29 8.27 17.23
CA ASP A 279 12.28 9.28 16.17
C ASP A 279 10.88 9.83 15.88
N TYR A 280 9.82 9.25 16.43
CA TYR A 280 8.47 9.75 16.21
C TYR A 280 8.31 11.15 16.82
N ARG A 281 7.96 12.14 15.99
CA ARG A 281 7.75 13.55 16.40
C ARG A 281 6.29 13.99 16.31
N GLY A 282 5.40 13.07 15.95
CA GLY A 282 4.04 13.39 15.54
C GLY A 282 3.98 13.54 14.01
N GLY A 283 2.87 13.09 13.43
CA GLY A 283 2.70 12.95 11.98
C GLY A 283 3.18 11.59 11.47
N GLN A 284 2.26 10.82 10.89
CA GLN A 284 2.53 9.47 10.39
C GLN A 284 3.20 9.50 9.01
N LYS A 285 2.91 10.54 8.20
CA LYS A 285 3.41 10.67 6.82
C LYS A 285 4.93 10.72 6.81
N GLU A 286 5.51 11.71 7.48
CA GLU A 286 6.96 11.94 7.48
C GLU A 286 7.69 10.81 8.19
N TYR A 287 7.15 10.31 9.29
CA TYR A 287 7.77 9.24 10.05
C TYR A 287 7.98 7.96 9.21
N LEU A 288 6.91 7.51 8.54
CA LEU A 288 6.99 6.31 7.73
C LEU A 288 7.67 6.55 6.38
N ASN A 289 7.59 7.76 5.80
CA ASN A 289 8.39 8.13 4.64
C ASN A 289 9.89 8.01 4.96
N LYS A 290 10.33 8.58 6.09
CA LYS A 290 11.70 8.45 6.57
C LYS A 290 12.11 7.00 6.81
N PHE A 291 11.24 6.17 7.38
CA PHE A 291 11.48 4.73 7.54
C PHE A 291 11.80 4.06 6.19
N TYR A 292 10.96 4.26 5.17
CA TYR A 292 11.21 3.69 3.85
C TYR A 292 12.43 4.29 3.16
N ARG A 293 12.67 5.59 3.31
CA ARG A 293 13.85 6.28 2.76
C ARG A 293 15.16 5.65 3.25
N ILE A 294 15.22 5.32 4.54
CA ILE A 294 16.40 4.71 5.18
C ILE A 294 16.51 3.22 4.84
N TYR A 295 15.40 2.47 4.88
CA TYR A 295 15.44 1.01 4.89
C TYR A 295 15.02 0.33 3.59
N ARG A 296 14.59 1.05 2.55
CA ARG A 296 14.05 0.47 1.30
C ARG A 296 14.92 -0.62 0.66
N ASN A 297 16.25 -0.50 0.74
CA ASN A 297 17.18 -1.42 0.10
C ASN A 297 17.47 -2.68 0.91
N LEU A 298 17.03 -2.74 2.17
CA LEU A 298 17.26 -3.88 3.07
C LEU A 298 18.74 -4.25 3.25
N ASP A 299 19.64 -3.27 3.14
CA ASP A 299 21.09 -3.40 3.25
C ASP A 299 21.58 -3.33 4.71
N SER A 300 20.84 -2.67 5.60
CA SER A 300 21.19 -2.56 7.01
C SER A 300 20.90 -3.83 7.81
N ALA A 301 21.87 -4.25 8.63
CA ALA A 301 21.73 -5.38 9.55
C ALA A 301 20.63 -5.14 10.62
N GLU A 302 20.27 -3.90 10.93
CA GLU A 302 19.22 -3.61 11.90
C GLU A 302 17.83 -3.96 11.36
N VAL A 303 17.51 -3.59 10.11
CA VAL A 303 16.21 -3.91 9.52
C VAL A 303 16.09 -5.41 9.22
N GLN A 304 17.18 -6.07 8.81
CA GLN A 304 17.20 -7.52 8.65
C GLN A 304 16.94 -8.24 9.98
N ARG A 305 17.48 -7.73 11.10
CA ARG A 305 17.16 -8.26 12.44
C ARG A 305 15.72 -7.99 12.83
N ALA A 306 15.19 -6.80 12.56
CA ALA A 306 13.80 -6.46 12.85
C ALA A 306 12.81 -7.39 12.13
N ILE A 307 13.07 -7.72 10.87
CA ILE A 307 12.24 -8.66 10.09
C ILE A 307 12.24 -10.05 10.72
N LYS A 308 13.43 -10.58 11.06
CA LYS A 308 13.54 -11.87 11.77
C LYS A 308 12.83 -11.83 13.13
N LYS A 309 12.91 -10.71 13.86
CA LYS A 309 12.25 -10.54 15.15
C LYS A 309 10.74 -10.47 15.03
N PHE A 310 10.23 -9.85 13.95
CA PHE A 310 8.81 -9.88 13.63
C PHE A 310 8.36 -11.32 13.37
N GLU A 311 9.05 -12.08 12.54
CA GLU A 311 8.73 -13.48 12.28
C GLU A 311 8.73 -14.32 13.56
N GLN A 312 9.74 -14.15 14.41
CA GLN A 312 9.80 -14.83 15.72
C GLN A 312 8.62 -14.46 16.63
N ALA A 313 8.25 -13.18 16.69
CA ALA A 313 7.10 -12.74 17.47
C ALA A 313 5.80 -13.36 16.97
N ILE A 314 5.57 -13.34 15.65
CA ILE A 314 4.39 -13.95 15.02
C ILE A 314 4.37 -15.46 15.23
N ASP A 315 5.51 -16.14 15.09
CA ASP A 315 5.64 -17.58 15.35
C ASP A 315 5.20 -17.96 16.76
N ILE A 316 5.55 -17.16 17.75
CA ILE A 316 5.19 -17.40 19.15
C ILE A 316 3.70 -17.13 19.40
N ILE A 317 3.15 -16.03 18.86
CA ILE A 317 1.80 -15.58 19.25
C ILE A 317 0.68 -16.07 18.32
N HIS A 318 0.97 -16.60 17.12
CA HIS A 318 -0.08 -17.11 16.23
C HIS A 318 -1.04 -18.13 16.86
N PRO A 319 -0.64 -19.03 17.79
CA PRO A 319 -1.58 -19.96 18.43
C PRO A 319 -2.60 -19.24 19.32
N LEU A 320 -2.36 -17.97 19.68
CA LEU A 320 -3.28 -17.19 20.50
C LEU A 320 -4.59 -16.85 19.78
N GLY A 321 -4.54 -16.85 18.44
CA GLY A 321 -5.69 -16.66 17.58
C GLY A 321 -6.01 -15.19 17.27
N PRO A 322 -6.97 -14.97 16.36
CA PRO A 322 -7.27 -13.65 15.79
C PRO A 322 -7.80 -12.63 16.80
N SER A 323 -8.37 -13.08 17.93
CA SER A 323 -8.84 -12.16 18.98
C SER A 323 -7.73 -11.26 19.51
N LEU A 324 -6.45 -11.66 19.37
CA LEU A 324 -5.31 -10.89 19.83
C LEU A 324 -5.21 -9.49 19.19
N PHE A 325 -5.65 -9.33 17.94
CA PHE A 325 -5.55 -8.07 17.18
C PHE A 325 -6.85 -7.25 17.18
N ARG A 326 -7.82 -7.64 18.00
CA ARG A 326 -9.17 -7.05 18.02
C ARG A 326 -9.47 -6.47 19.39
N THR A 327 -10.23 -5.38 19.42
CA THR A 327 -10.78 -4.83 20.67
C THR A 327 -12.12 -5.48 21.01
N PRO A 328 -12.51 -5.55 22.30
CA PRO A 328 -13.79 -6.09 22.72
C PRO A 328 -14.98 -5.51 21.93
N GLY A 329 -15.84 -6.40 21.42
CA GLY A 329 -17.02 -6.03 20.64
C GLY A 329 -16.76 -5.70 19.16
N THR A 330 -15.53 -5.88 18.67
CA THR A 330 -15.16 -5.61 17.26
C THR A 330 -14.64 -6.85 16.55
N SER A 331 -14.96 -7.00 15.27
CA SER A 331 -14.41 -8.04 14.38
C SER A 331 -13.19 -7.58 13.59
N ASN A 332 -12.98 -6.27 13.47
CA ASN A 332 -11.92 -5.65 12.69
C ASN A 332 -10.61 -5.57 13.48
N VAL A 333 -9.49 -5.69 12.77
CA VAL A 333 -8.15 -5.48 13.34
C VAL A 333 -8.05 -4.03 13.81
N ASN A 334 -7.62 -3.83 15.06
CA ASN A 334 -7.24 -2.51 15.55
C ASN A 334 -5.75 -2.28 15.26
N ALA A 335 -5.45 -1.41 14.29
CA ALA A 335 -4.10 -1.17 13.81
C ALA A 335 -3.18 -0.60 14.93
N ALA A 336 -3.62 0.42 15.66
CA ALA A 336 -2.83 1.05 16.72
C ALA A 336 -2.49 0.09 17.87
N TRP A 337 -3.46 -0.73 18.28
CA TRP A 337 -3.24 -1.80 19.28
C TRP A 337 -2.25 -2.84 18.78
N THR A 338 -2.48 -3.36 17.57
CA THR A 338 -1.65 -4.43 16.98
C THR A 338 -0.21 -3.95 16.77
N GLU A 339 -0.05 -2.72 16.30
CA GLU A 339 1.25 -2.04 16.15
C GLU A 339 2.03 -2.05 17.47
N ALA A 340 1.40 -1.55 18.54
CA ALA A 340 2.02 -1.42 19.85
C ALA A 340 2.33 -2.78 20.50
N LEU A 341 1.39 -3.72 20.45
CA LEU A 341 1.54 -5.04 21.06
C LEU A 341 2.65 -5.85 20.38
N VAL A 342 2.67 -5.92 19.04
CA VAL A 342 3.68 -6.73 18.34
C VAL A 342 5.05 -6.09 18.49
N ALA A 343 5.17 -4.77 18.39
CA ALA A 343 6.43 -4.08 18.62
C ALA A 343 6.94 -4.28 20.06
N SER A 344 6.07 -4.26 21.07
CA SER A 344 6.49 -4.51 22.46
C SER A 344 6.98 -5.94 22.68
N ILE A 345 6.32 -6.93 22.07
CA ILE A 345 6.77 -8.32 22.07
C ILE A 345 8.16 -8.44 21.43
N MET A 346 8.39 -7.80 20.28
CA MET A 346 9.69 -7.80 19.61
C MET A 346 10.80 -7.22 20.50
N VAL A 347 10.54 -6.11 21.20
CA VAL A 347 11.51 -5.51 22.15
C VAL A 347 11.78 -6.44 23.33
N VAL A 348 10.75 -7.06 23.89
CA VAL A 348 10.90 -8.04 24.98
C VAL A 348 11.75 -9.23 24.52
N LEU A 349 11.49 -9.80 23.35
CA LEU A 349 12.25 -10.91 22.78
C LEU A 349 13.74 -10.57 22.54
N ASP A 350 14.09 -9.30 22.37
CA ASP A 350 15.48 -8.85 22.27
C ASP A 350 16.19 -8.76 23.61
N SER A 351 15.44 -8.50 24.69
CA SER A 351 15.98 -8.44 26.04
C SER A 351 16.17 -9.81 26.71
N LEU A 352 15.66 -10.88 26.11
CA LEU A 352 15.73 -12.24 26.63
C LEU A 352 16.84 -13.04 25.92
N GLU A 353 17.77 -13.61 26.68
CA GLU A 353 18.77 -14.56 26.13
C GLU A 353 18.13 -15.86 25.66
N THR A 354 17.14 -16.34 26.42
CA THR A 354 16.32 -17.51 26.11
C THR A 354 14.88 -17.24 26.53
N TYR A 355 13.93 -17.83 25.83
CA TYR A 355 12.52 -17.68 26.14
C TYR A 355 11.76 -18.99 25.99
N ASN A 356 10.71 -19.15 26.79
CA ASN A 356 9.74 -20.21 26.66
C ASN A 356 8.50 -19.64 25.96
N SER A 357 8.13 -20.21 24.81
CA SER A 357 7.01 -19.74 24.00
C SER A 357 5.68 -19.75 24.76
N GLU A 358 5.42 -20.77 25.59
CA GLU A 358 4.20 -20.84 26.41
C GLU A 358 4.17 -19.73 27.47
N LYS A 359 5.30 -19.45 28.14
CA LYS A 359 5.39 -18.35 29.10
C LYS A 359 5.09 -16.99 28.44
N ILE A 360 5.64 -16.76 27.25
CA ILE A 360 5.35 -15.54 26.48
C ILE A 360 3.89 -15.49 26.07
N GLN A 361 3.33 -16.59 25.57
CA GLN A 361 1.93 -16.69 25.19
C GLN A 361 0.97 -16.35 26.34
N ILE A 362 1.24 -16.88 27.55
CA ILE A 362 0.46 -16.57 28.76
C ILE A 362 0.56 -15.08 29.08
N ALA A 363 1.78 -14.54 29.17
CA ALA A 363 1.99 -13.14 29.49
C ALA A 363 1.33 -12.19 28.47
N VAL A 364 1.34 -12.55 27.17
CA VAL A 364 0.66 -11.79 26.11
C VAL A 364 -0.85 -11.81 26.30
N ARG A 365 -1.45 -12.96 26.63
CA ARG A 365 -2.90 -13.04 26.91
C ARG A 365 -3.28 -12.22 28.14
N GLU A 366 -2.54 -12.37 29.24
CA GLU A 366 -2.78 -11.62 30.47
C GLU A 366 -2.62 -10.10 30.24
N THR A 367 -1.66 -9.70 29.41
CA THR A 367 -1.48 -8.30 29.01
C THR A 367 -2.68 -7.79 28.21
N GLN A 368 -3.18 -8.58 27.25
CA GLN A 368 -4.39 -8.21 26.52
C GLN A 368 -5.60 -8.09 27.46
N GLU A 369 -5.83 -9.08 28.32
CA GLU A 369 -6.97 -9.10 29.24
C GLU A 369 -6.93 -7.90 30.20
N ASP A 370 -5.78 -7.61 30.81
CA ASP A 370 -5.64 -6.49 31.72
C ASP A 370 -5.85 -5.16 31.01
N LEU A 371 -5.15 -4.90 29.90
CA LEU A 371 -5.27 -3.63 29.19
C LEU A 371 -6.69 -3.41 28.64
N MET A 372 -7.36 -4.46 28.17
CA MET A 372 -8.72 -4.37 27.62
C MET A 372 -9.82 -4.25 28.69
N SER A 373 -9.50 -4.43 29.97
CA SER A 373 -10.46 -4.40 31.10
C SER A 373 -10.91 -2.99 31.54
N LYS A 374 -10.51 -1.94 30.81
CA LYS A 374 -10.76 -0.50 31.12
C LYS A 374 -10.08 0.00 32.40
N ASN A 375 -9.07 -0.71 32.90
CA ASN A 375 -8.20 -0.23 33.96
C ASN A 375 -7.51 1.08 33.54
N LYS A 376 -7.29 1.97 34.52
CA LYS A 376 -6.58 3.24 34.33
C LYS A 376 -5.14 3.09 34.80
N TYR A 377 -4.22 3.64 34.02
CA TYR A 377 -2.79 3.61 34.22
C TYR A 377 -2.26 5.04 34.28
N GLU A 378 -1.31 5.29 35.17
CA GLU A 378 -0.67 6.59 35.27
C GLU A 378 0.39 6.73 34.18
N ILE A 379 0.17 7.64 33.23
CA ILE A 379 1.07 7.93 32.11
C ILE A 379 1.28 9.44 32.05
N ASN A 380 2.53 9.87 32.24
CA ASN A 380 2.93 11.30 32.28
C ASN A 380 2.10 12.12 33.30
N GLY A 381 1.74 11.52 34.45
CA GLY A 381 0.97 12.17 35.51
C GLY A 381 -0.55 12.24 35.28
N GLU A 382 -1.07 11.59 34.23
CA GLU A 382 -2.52 11.49 33.98
C GLU A 382 -2.97 10.02 34.00
N LEU A 383 -4.17 9.77 34.54
CA LEU A 383 -4.80 8.45 34.54
C LEU A 383 -5.50 8.19 33.20
N LYS A 384 -4.95 7.29 32.39
CA LYS A 384 -5.45 6.93 31.05
C LYS A 384 -5.67 5.43 30.90
N THR A 385 -6.60 5.05 30.05
CA THR A 385 -6.86 3.67 29.62
C THR A 385 -6.13 3.40 28.30
N ILE A 386 -5.93 2.12 27.92
CA ILE A 386 -5.41 1.79 26.59
C ILE A 386 -6.31 2.35 25.47
N TYR A 387 -7.64 2.40 25.70
CA TYR A 387 -8.62 2.92 24.74
C TYR A 387 -8.35 4.38 24.37
N ASP A 388 -7.87 5.20 25.31
CA ASP A 388 -7.52 6.60 25.03
C ASP A 388 -6.40 6.72 23.99
N PHE A 389 -5.55 5.70 23.86
CA PHE A 389 -4.41 5.71 22.94
C PHE A 389 -4.65 4.95 21.63
N ILE A 390 -5.52 3.93 21.63
CA ILE A 390 -5.82 3.13 20.44
C ILE A 390 -7.04 3.63 19.66
N THR A 391 -7.76 4.62 20.21
CA THR A 391 -8.87 5.32 19.52
C THR A 391 -8.54 6.76 19.14
N SER A 392 -7.50 7.36 19.76
CA SER A 392 -6.99 8.66 19.35
C SER A 392 -6.19 8.56 18.05
N ASN A 393 -6.22 9.62 17.24
CA ASN A 393 -5.46 9.65 16.00
C ASN A 393 -3.97 9.46 16.28
N THR A 394 -3.32 8.58 15.51
CA THR A 394 -1.93 8.15 15.66
C THR A 394 -0.94 9.30 15.48
N ALA A 395 -1.35 10.41 14.87
CA ALA A 395 -0.59 11.65 14.69
C ALA A 395 0.00 12.23 15.99
N SER A 396 -0.56 11.93 17.17
CA SER A 396 -0.04 12.40 18.45
C SER A 396 1.19 11.59 18.91
N LYS A 397 2.31 12.25 19.16
CA LYS A 397 3.52 11.63 19.76
C LYS A 397 3.20 10.97 21.10
N THR A 398 2.43 11.65 21.95
CA THR A 398 2.01 11.13 23.25
C THR A 398 1.19 9.86 23.09
N SER A 399 0.29 9.82 22.10
CA SER A 399 -0.52 8.62 21.86
C SER A 399 0.30 7.46 21.29
N TYR A 400 1.26 7.76 20.40
CA TYR A 400 2.17 6.79 19.80
C TYR A 400 3.07 6.09 20.82
N LEU A 401 3.77 6.88 21.63
CA LEU A 401 4.67 6.32 22.65
C LEU A 401 3.88 5.75 23.82
N GLY A 402 2.80 6.41 24.24
CA GLY A 402 1.98 5.96 25.38
C GLY A 402 1.41 4.56 25.21
N ARG A 403 0.90 4.21 24.01
CA ARG A 403 0.42 2.84 23.75
C ARG A 403 1.54 1.80 23.78
N PHE A 404 2.72 2.12 23.22
CA PHE A 404 3.86 1.22 23.24
C PHE A 404 4.31 0.97 24.68
N GLU A 405 4.54 2.03 25.46
CA GLU A 405 4.99 1.93 26.85
C GLU A 405 4.02 1.14 27.72
N LEU A 406 2.71 1.33 27.54
CA LEU A 406 1.70 0.58 28.27
C LEU A 406 1.70 -0.91 27.91
N CYS A 407 1.82 -1.25 26.62
CA CYS A 407 1.94 -2.65 26.19
C CYS A 407 3.24 -3.28 26.69
N TYR A 408 4.35 -2.56 26.62
CA TYR A 408 5.67 -3.04 26.99
C TYR A 408 5.80 -3.25 28.49
N SER A 409 5.47 -2.24 29.31
CA SER A 409 5.54 -2.34 30.77
C SER A 409 4.68 -3.48 31.31
N ARG A 410 3.43 -3.60 30.84
CA ARG A 410 2.54 -4.65 31.33
C ARG A 410 2.97 -6.05 30.87
N LEU A 411 3.49 -6.18 29.65
CA LEU A 411 4.06 -7.43 29.17
C LEU A 411 5.27 -7.85 30.02
N GLN A 412 6.16 -6.91 30.38
CA GLN A 412 7.28 -7.20 31.26
C GLN A 412 6.86 -7.62 32.67
N GLU A 413 5.79 -7.04 33.20
CA GLU A 413 5.25 -7.41 34.52
C GLU A 413 4.66 -8.82 34.52
N ASN A 414 3.85 -9.15 33.51
CA ASN A 414 3.25 -10.50 33.38
C ASN A 414 4.28 -11.58 33.01
N LEU A 415 5.49 -11.20 32.58
CA LEU A 415 6.59 -12.11 32.32
C LEU A 415 7.45 -12.43 33.55
N LYS A 416 7.36 -11.65 34.63
CA LYS A 416 8.07 -11.95 35.88
C LYS A 416 7.39 -13.14 36.53
#